data_AF-A0A9W8FL87-F1
#
_entry.id   AF-A0A9W8FL87-F1
#
_cell.length_a   1.000
_cell.length_b   1.000
_cell.length_c   1.000
_cell.angle_alpha   90.00
_cell.angle_beta   90.00
_cell.angle_gamma   90.00
#
_symmetry.space_group_name_H-M   'P 1'
#
loop_
_entity.id
_entity.type
_entity.pdbx_description
1 polymer ?
#
loop_
_entity_poly.entity_id
_entity_poly.type
_entity_poly.pdbx_seq_one_letter_code
_entity_poly.pdbx_strand_id
1 'polypeptide(L)'
;MSIPPKPGQQFVPIVKFRPSMRGFDCEIIVLETAVPTTTRDGQTIYNFLVADKTGSIIMNIWGDDGRYIRNGDIIRIEGAEARLFKGFLQLTTARFGKLKRVGEDTMEFKEQPNISEMQWVTEQEAKTMQNETEDGQV
;
A
#
# COMPACT_ATOMS: atom_id res chain seq x y z
N MET A 1 -21.98 -14.53 -0.67
CA MET A 1 -22.40 -14.04 0.67
C MET A 1 -21.26 -13.19 1.19
N SER A 2 -21.44 -11.87 1.30
CA SER A 2 -20.42 -10.97 1.85
C SER A 2 -20.32 -11.17 3.36
N ILE A 3 -19.10 -11.33 3.87
CA ILE A 3 -18.87 -11.42 5.31
C ILE A 3 -19.12 -10.02 5.88
N PRO A 4 -20.11 -9.81 6.77
CA PRO A 4 -20.35 -8.49 7.34
C PRO A 4 -19.10 -8.04 8.11
N PRO A 5 -18.72 -6.75 8.02
CA PRO A 5 -17.61 -6.21 8.79
C PRO A 5 -17.88 -6.40 10.29
N LYS A 6 -16.85 -6.74 11.06
CA LYS A 6 -17.00 -6.89 12.51
C LYS A 6 -17.43 -5.54 13.12
N PRO A 7 -18.30 -5.54 14.15
CA PRO A 7 -18.65 -4.31 14.86
C PRO A 7 -17.36 -3.61 15.35
N GLY A 8 -17.13 -2.37 14.92
CA GLY A 8 -15.94 -1.58 15.27
C GLY A 8 -14.74 -1.72 14.32
N GLN A 9 -14.82 -2.50 13.24
CA GLN A 9 -13.75 -2.57 12.25
C GLN A 9 -13.78 -1.32 11.35
N GLN A 10 -12.85 -0.39 11.60
CA GLN A 10 -12.71 0.83 10.81
C GLN A 10 -11.64 0.62 9.74
N PHE A 11 -12.04 0.72 8.47
CA PHE A 11 -11.09 0.72 7.35
C PHE A 11 -10.50 2.11 7.18
N VAL A 12 -9.17 2.17 7.14
CA VAL A 12 -8.45 3.41 6.88
C VAL A 12 -8.44 3.64 5.37
N PRO A 13 -8.91 4.81 4.88
CA PRO A 13 -8.87 5.13 3.46
C PRO A 13 -7.44 5.41 2.98
N ILE A 14 -7.18 5.14 1.71
CA ILE A 14 -5.85 5.24 1.08
C ILE A 14 -5.24 6.62 1.23
N VAL A 15 -6.02 7.70 1.09
CA VAL A 15 -5.52 9.09 1.23
C VAL A 15 -4.93 9.40 2.62
N LYS A 16 -5.28 8.60 3.64
CA LYS A 16 -4.75 8.75 5.01
C LYS A 16 -3.50 7.93 5.26
N PHE A 17 -3.03 7.13 4.31
CA PHE A 17 -1.80 6.37 4.49
C PHE A 17 -0.61 7.31 4.59
N ARG A 18 0.29 6.97 5.50
CA ARG A 18 1.52 7.71 5.78
C ARG A 18 2.69 6.72 5.85
N PRO A 19 3.92 7.14 5.49
CA PRO A 19 5.10 6.33 5.74
C PRO A 19 5.14 5.85 7.19
N SER A 20 5.54 4.59 7.40
CA SER A 20 5.69 3.96 8.72
C SER A 20 4.38 3.67 9.46
N MET A 21 3.21 3.85 8.84
CA MET A 21 1.93 3.45 9.42
C MET A 21 1.81 1.91 9.38
N ARG A 22 1.37 1.28 10.48
CA ARG A 22 1.31 -0.18 10.62
C ARG A 22 0.08 -0.61 11.41
N GLY A 23 -0.38 -1.83 11.18
CA GLY A 23 -1.43 -2.46 11.99
C GLY A 23 -2.82 -1.87 11.76
N PHE A 24 -3.07 -1.28 10.60
CA PHE A 24 -4.38 -0.75 10.23
C PHE A 24 -5.08 -1.68 9.23
N ASP A 25 -6.40 -1.63 9.18
CA ASP A 25 -7.17 -2.41 8.21
C ASP A 25 -7.57 -1.51 7.03
N CYS A 26 -7.60 -2.08 5.84
CA CYS A 26 -8.12 -1.39 4.66
C CYS A 26 -8.88 -2.35 3.72
N GLU A 27 -9.70 -1.77 2.87
CA GLU A 27 -10.42 -2.46 1.80
C GLU A 27 -10.13 -1.72 0.50
N ILE A 28 -9.79 -2.47 -0.54
CA ILE A 28 -9.25 -1.95 -1.79
C ILE A 28 -9.77 -2.79 -2.95
N ILE A 29 -9.84 -2.19 -4.14
CA ILE A 29 -10.05 -2.89 -5.40
C ILE A 29 -8.76 -2.91 -6.21
N VAL A 30 -8.48 -4.04 -6.87
CA VAL A 30 -7.32 -4.22 -7.74
C VAL A 30 -7.63 -3.66 -9.12
N LEU A 31 -6.84 -2.68 -9.56
CA LEU A 31 -6.98 -2.07 -10.87
C LEU A 31 -6.07 -2.73 -11.90
N GLU A 32 -4.79 -2.92 -11.55
CA GLU A 32 -3.78 -3.49 -12.44
C GLU A 32 -2.87 -4.49 -11.72
N THR A 33 -2.49 -5.55 -12.43
CA THR A 33 -1.51 -6.55 -11.98
C THR A 33 -0.21 -6.36 -12.76
N ALA A 34 0.89 -6.04 -12.08
CA ALA A 34 2.19 -5.91 -12.71
C ALA A 34 2.89 -7.27 -12.87
N VAL A 35 3.94 -7.31 -13.70
CA VAL A 35 4.78 -8.50 -13.86
C VAL A 35 5.48 -8.84 -12.52
N PRO A 36 5.35 -10.08 -12.01
CA PRO A 36 5.98 -10.47 -10.76
C PRO A 36 7.51 -10.38 -10.86
N THR A 37 8.15 -9.86 -9.82
CA THR A 37 9.61 -9.76 -9.74
C THR A 37 10.14 -10.81 -8.78
N THR A 38 11.17 -11.56 -9.17
CA THR A 38 11.84 -12.51 -8.27
C THR A 38 13.10 -11.87 -7.68
N THR A 39 13.22 -11.90 -6.36
CA THR A 39 14.41 -11.41 -5.65
C THR A 39 15.58 -12.37 -5.81
N ARG A 40 16.79 -11.90 -5.46
CA ARG A 40 18.01 -12.74 -5.47
C ARG A 40 17.89 -13.97 -4.57
N ASP A 41 17.08 -13.87 -3.52
CA ASP A 41 16.86 -14.93 -2.53
C ASP A 41 15.74 -15.90 -2.96
N GLY A 42 15.24 -15.77 -4.20
CA GLY A 42 14.21 -16.64 -4.77
C GLY A 42 12.78 -16.33 -4.34
N GLN A 43 12.55 -15.21 -3.64
CA GLN A 43 11.20 -14.79 -3.26
C GLN A 43 10.53 -14.00 -4.38
N THR A 44 9.31 -14.37 -4.74
CA THR A 44 8.52 -13.63 -5.73
C THR A 44 7.73 -12.51 -5.05
N ILE A 45 7.76 -11.33 -5.67
CA ILE A 45 7.00 -10.14 -5.28
C ILE A 45 6.02 -9.82 -6.40
N TYR A 46 4.74 -9.72 -6.05
CA TYR A 46 3.67 -9.30 -6.94
C TYR A 46 3.30 -7.86 -6.62
N ASN A 47 3.33 -6.99 -7.62
CA ASN A 47 2.94 -5.58 -7.48
C ASN A 47 1.58 -5.36 -8.14
N PHE A 48 0.73 -4.59 -7.47
CA PHE A 48 -0.62 -4.28 -7.92
C PHE A 48 -0.88 -2.78 -7.79
N LEU A 49 -1.53 -2.19 -8.78
CA LEU A 49 -2.18 -0.90 -8.60
C LEU A 49 -3.53 -1.16 -7.96
N VAL A 50 -3.76 -0.58 -6.79
CA VAL A 50 -5.01 -0.76 -6.03
C VAL A 50 -5.60 0.58 -5.67
N ALA A 51 -6.92 0.64 -5.54
CA ALA A 51 -7.62 1.90 -5.27
C ALA A 51 -8.79 1.74 -4.29
N ASP A 52 -9.22 2.87 -3.77
CA ASP A 52 -10.46 3.05 -3.02
C ASP A 52 -11.13 4.35 -3.47
N LYS A 53 -12.25 4.72 -2.85
CA LYS A 53 -12.97 5.97 -3.16
C LYS A 53 -12.17 7.26 -2.95
N THR A 54 -10.99 7.19 -2.34
CA THR A 54 -10.15 8.33 -1.96
C THR A 54 -8.89 8.49 -2.80
N GLY A 55 -8.40 7.42 -3.44
CA GLY A 55 -7.24 7.47 -4.32
C GLY A 55 -6.68 6.07 -4.60
N SER A 56 -5.47 6.02 -5.15
CA SER A 56 -4.77 4.78 -5.49
C SER A 56 -3.40 4.68 -4.81
N ILE A 57 -2.89 3.45 -4.70
CA ILE A 57 -1.57 3.15 -4.19
C ILE A 57 -1.05 1.85 -4.82
N ILE A 58 0.27 1.70 -4.91
CA ILE A 58 0.93 0.44 -5.23
C ILE A 58 0.95 -0.46 -3.99
N MET A 59 0.38 -1.65 -4.14
CA MET A 59 0.46 -2.73 -3.16
C MET A 59 1.47 -3.79 -3.60
N ASN A 60 2.28 -4.28 -2.67
CA ASN A 60 3.15 -5.44 -2.87
C ASN A 60 2.69 -6.62 -2.01
N ILE A 61 2.69 -7.81 -2.61
CA ILE A 61 2.42 -9.09 -1.94
C ILE A 61 3.60 -10.01 -2.18
N TRP A 62 4.05 -10.65 -1.10
CA TRP A 62 5.20 -11.54 -1.09
C TRP A 62 4.75 -13.00 -1.14
N GLY A 63 5.50 -13.81 -1.90
CA GLY A 63 5.22 -15.24 -2.05
C GLY A 63 4.08 -15.54 -3.03
N ASP A 64 3.67 -16.80 -3.05
CA ASP A 64 2.76 -17.32 -4.08
C ASP A 64 1.32 -16.80 -3.97
N ASP A 65 0.93 -16.21 -2.84
CA ASP A 65 -0.44 -15.73 -2.64
C ASP A 65 -0.83 -14.65 -3.65
N GLY A 66 0.15 -13.87 -4.14
CA GLY A 66 -0.07 -12.86 -5.15
C GLY A 66 -0.54 -13.42 -6.50
N ARG A 67 -0.28 -14.70 -6.80
CA ARG A 67 -0.67 -15.33 -8.09
C ARG A 67 -2.18 -15.48 -8.28
N TYR A 68 -2.93 -15.43 -7.19
CA TYR A 68 -4.39 -15.64 -7.22
C TYR A 68 -5.18 -14.35 -7.32
N ILE A 69 -4.51 -13.20 -7.18
CA ILE A 69 -5.14 -11.88 -7.24
C ILE A 69 -5.31 -11.47 -8.70
N ARG A 70 -6.50 -10.98 -9.05
CA ARG A 70 -6.84 -10.51 -10.40
C ARG A 70 -7.35 -9.08 -10.36
N ASN A 71 -7.30 -8.39 -11.50
CA ASN A 71 -8.00 -7.12 -11.71
C ASN A 71 -9.48 -7.29 -11.36
N GLY A 72 -10.07 -6.27 -10.74
CA GLY A 72 -11.45 -6.29 -10.27
C GLY A 72 -11.65 -6.88 -8.87
N ASP A 73 -10.69 -7.66 -8.35
CA ASP A 73 -10.82 -8.28 -7.03
C ASP A 73 -10.90 -7.21 -5.92
N ILE A 74 -11.87 -7.36 -5.03
CA ILE A 74 -12.00 -6.55 -3.81
C ILE A 74 -11.31 -7.31 -2.67
N ILE A 75 -10.26 -6.71 -2.14
CA ILE A 75 -9.40 -7.30 -1.13
C ILE A 75 -9.52 -6.50 0.16
N ARG A 76 -9.77 -7.22 1.25
CA ARG A 76 -9.67 -6.71 2.61
C ARG A 76 -8.34 -7.15 3.22
N ILE A 77 -7.59 -6.20 3.73
CA ILE A 77 -6.33 -6.43 4.43
C ILE A 77 -6.54 -6.09 5.90
N GLU A 78 -6.33 -7.09 6.76
CA GLU A 78 -6.27 -6.91 8.22
C GLU A 78 -4.79 -6.78 8.62
N GLY A 79 -4.43 -5.72 9.34
CA GLY A 79 -3.03 -5.47 9.73
C GLY A 79 -2.11 -5.11 8.54
N ALA A 80 -2.53 -4.19 7.69
CA ALA A 80 -1.71 -3.61 6.64
C ALA A 80 -0.59 -2.71 7.20
N GLU A 81 0.43 -2.48 6.37
CA GLU A 81 1.52 -1.55 6.63
C GLU A 81 1.80 -0.69 5.39
N ALA A 82 2.03 0.60 5.61
CA ALA A 82 2.44 1.54 4.59
C ALA A 82 3.93 1.86 4.79
N ARG A 83 4.77 1.53 3.80
CA ARG A 83 6.22 1.65 3.89
C ARG A 83 6.77 2.39 2.69
N LEU A 84 7.81 3.20 2.92
CA LEU A 84 8.51 3.86 1.82
C LEU A 84 9.55 2.89 1.23
N PHE A 85 9.57 2.75 -0.08
CA PHE A 85 10.58 2.01 -0.81
C PHE A 85 11.05 2.83 -2.00
N LYS A 86 12.35 3.18 -2.01
CA LYS A 86 12.98 4.02 -3.06
C LYS A 86 12.21 5.33 -3.33
N GLY A 87 11.69 5.96 -2.28
CA GLY A 87 10.92 7.22 -2.40
C GLY A 87 9.41 7.03 -2.64
N PHE A 88 8.95 5.82 -2.97
CA PHE A 88 7.53 5.56 -3.23
C PHE A 88 6.85 4.95 -2.01
N LEU A 89 5.65 5.42 -1.66
CA LEU A 89 4.85 4.77 -0.62
C LEU A 89 4.21 3.50 -1.19
N GLN A 90 4.42 2.39 -0.51
CA GLN A 90 3.87 1.09 -0.89
C GLN A 90 3.04 0.51 0.25
N LEU A 91 1.90 -0.08 -0.10
CA LEU A 91 1.08 -0.87 0.79
C LEU A 91 1.60 -2.31 0.81
N THR A 92 1.74 -2.89 2.00
CA THR A 92 2.09 -4.29 2.18
C THR A 92 1.28 -4.90 3.31
N THR A 93 1.23 -6.23 3.37
CA THR A 93 0.57 -6.94 4.47
C THR A 93 1.59 -7.18 5.59
N ALA A 94 1.23 -6.93 6.86
CA ALA A 94 2.13 -7.25 7.98
C ALA A 94 2.40 -8.76 8.06
N ARG A 95 3.46 -9.15 8.79
CA ARG A 95 3.83 -10.56 9.01
C ARG A 95 2.69 -11.44 9.53
N PHE A 96 1.81 -10.88 10.35
CA PHE A 96 0.63 -11.57 10.90
C PHE A 96 -0.69 -11.00 10.36
N GLY A 97 -0.60 -10.18 9.30
CA GLY A 97 -1.76 -9.64 8.62
C GLY A 97 -2.52 -10.71 7.85
N LYS A 98 -3.75 -10.42 7.47
CA LYS A 98 -4.60 -11.33 6.70
C LYS A 98 -5.09 -10.64 5.45
N LEU A 99 -4.94 -11.32 4.32
CA LEU A 99 -5.50 -10.91 3.06
C LEU A 99 -6.75 -11.76 2.77
N LYS A 100 -7.87 -11.11 2.47
CA LYS A 100 -9.14 -11.79 2.15
C LYS A 100 -9.78 -11.15 0.93
N ARG A 101 -10.08 -11.96 -0.09
CA ARG A 101 -10.99 -11.53 -1.15
C ARG A 101 -12.41 -11.52 -0.61
N VAL A 102 -13.08 -10.38 -0.72
CA VAL A 102 -14.44 -10.15 -0.20
C VAL A 102 -15.47 -9.88 -1.30
N GLY A 103 -15.02 -9.61 -2.52
CA GLY A 103 -15.87 -9.36 -3.68
C GLY A 103 -15.05 -9.14 -4.96
N GLU A 104 -15.73 -8.63 -5.98
CA GLU A 104 -15.18 -8.32 -7.31
C GLU A 104 -16.07 -7.26 -7.97
N ASP A 105 -15.48 -6.26 -8.65
CA ASP A 105 -16.12 -5.23 -9.50
C ASP A 105 -17.21 -4.34 -8.87
N THR A 106 -17.56 -4.53 -7.60
CA THR A 106 -18.66 -3.80 -6.94
C THR A 106 -18.19 -2.65 -6.04
N MET A 107 -16.92 -2.25 -6.10
CA MET A 107 -16.34 -1.20 -5.24
C MET A 107 -16.11 0.09 -6.02
N GLU A 108 -16.58 1.22 -5.49
CA GLU A 108 -16.28 2.54 -6.04
C GLU A 108 -14.82 2.92 -5.75
N PHE A 109 -14.12 3.43 -6.76
CA PHE A 109 -12.71 3.78 -6.66
C PHE A 109 -12.35 5.06 -7.41
N LYS A 110 -11.18 5.63 -7.06
CA LYS A 110 -10.54 6.72 -7.78
C LYS A 110 -9.07 6.36 -8.04
N GLU A 111 -8.65 6.48 -9.29
CA GLU A 111 -7.24 6.29 -9.66
C GLU A 111 -6.36 7.44 -9.18
N GLN A 112 -6.93 8.63 -9.01
CA GLN A 112 -6.22 9.81 -8.55
C GLN A 112 -6.78 10.34 -7.23
N PRO A 113 -5.90 10.85 -6.35
CA PRO A 113 -4.44 10.90 -6.50
C PRO A 113 -3.77 9.54 -6.27
N ASN A 114 -2.64 9.29 -6.95
CA ASN A 114 -1.77 8.15 -6.65
C ASN A 114 -0.86 8.50 -5.47
N ILE A 115 -1.15 7.92 -4.31
CA ILE A 115 -0.43 8.20 -3.06
C ILE A 115 1.00 7.63 -3.08
N SER A 116 1.28 6.64 -3.94
CA SER A 116 2.63 6.09 -4.09
C SER A 116 3.62 7.09 -4.65
N GLU A 117 3.17 7.98 -5.53
CA GLU A 117 4.00 8.97 -6.23
C GLU A 117 4.09 10.30 -5.48
N MET A 118 3.35 10.45 -4.38
CA MET A 118 3.48 11.63 -3.54
C MET A 118 4.89 11.73 -2.98
N GLN A 119 5.50 12.91 -3.05
CA GLN A 119 6.78 13.17 -2.39
C GLN A 119 6.59 13.14 -0.88
N TRP A 120 7.09 12.06 -0.27
CA TRP A 120 7.16 11.93 1.18
C TRP A 120 8.54 12.38 1.63
N VAL A 121 8.64 13.58 2.20
CA VAL A 121 9.88 14.03 2.83
C VAL A 121 10.16 13.10 4.01
N THR A 122 11.25 12.32 3.92
CA THR A 122 11.67 11.49 5.04
C THR A 122 12.33 12.35 6.11
N GLU A 123 12.22 11.94 7.36
CA GLU A 123 12.92 12.63 8.46
C GLU A 123 14.45 12.59 8.30
N GLN A 124 14.97 11.63 7.53
CA GLN A 124 16.38 11.55 7.17
C GLN A 124 16.78 12.63 6.16
N GLU A 125 15.97 12.89 5.12
CA GLU A 125 16.21 13.98 4.16
C GLU A 125 16.01 15.36 4.81
N ALA A 126 15.03 15.50 5.72
CA ALA A 126 14.81 16.73 6.47
C ALA A 126 16.02 17.10 7.37
N LYS A 127 16.72 16.10 7.93
CA LYS A 127 17.94 16.30 8.74
C LYS A 127 19.17 16.65 7.89
N THR A 128 19.27 16.12 6.68
CA THR A 128 20.37 16.48 5.75
C THR A 128 20.24 17.93 5.26
N MET A 129 19.02 18.41 4.98
CA MET A 129 18.80 19.79 4.53
C MET A 129 19.04 20.85 5.62
N GLN A 130 18.91 20.51 6.91
CA GLN A 130 19.23 21.45 8.00
C GLN A 130 20.75 21.66 8.15
N ASN A 131 21.54 20.62 7.93
CA ASN A 131 23.00 20.67 8.10
C ASN A 131 23.73 21.42 6.97
N GLU A 132 23.13 21.57 5.78
CA GLU A 132 23.75 22.30 4.67
C GLU A 132 23.59 23.84 4.77
N THR A 133 22.74 24.32 5.68
CA THR A 133 22.51 25.77 5.88
C THR A 133 23.46 26.44 6.86
N GLU A 134 24.24 25.68 7.65
CA GLU A 134 25.10 26.24 8.69
C GLU A 134 26.58 26.38 8.29
N ASP A 135 27.04 25.76 7.18
CA ASP A 135 28.46 25.74 6.79
C ASP A 135 28.82 26.74 5.65
N GLY A 136 27.88 27.64 5.31
CA GLY A 136 27.98 28.57 4.18
C GLY A 136 28.26 30.04 4.52
N GLN A 137 28.64 30.38 5.75
CA GLN A 137 29.00 31.74 6.15
C GLN A 137 30.38 31.76 6.80
N VAL A 138 31.43 31.88 5.97
CA VAL A 138 32.75 32.38 6.36
C VAL A 138 33.15 33.49 5.40
#